data_AF-J1IXK2-F1
#
_entry.id   AF-J1IXK2-F1
#
_cell.length_a   1.000
_cell.length_b   1.000
_cell.length_c   1.000
_cell.angle_alpha   90.00
_cell.angle_beta   90.00
_cell.angle_gamma   90.00
#
_symmetry.space_group_name_H-M   'P 1'
#
loop_
_entity.id
_entity.type
_entity.pdbx_description
1 polymer ?
#
loop_
_entity_poly.entity_id
_entity_poly.type
_entity_poly.pdbx_seq_one_letter_code
_entity_poly.pdbx_strand_id
1 'polypeptide(L)'
;TGNNTLDATGLVIGNGPKITPSGIDAGGKKIWAIAHGDISKDSTEAVNGSQIYKLTRGLAINTTDERFRDAVADRKDSIAIGNLTKALSDNTVAIGSYATASAMNAIAIGPFAKALVGNSIALGGSSIADVEAGVASYDPRTRKNELKQDNTWVSSLGALSIGDAKKGITRQIVGVAAGTKDTDAVNVAQLKALQDATYPNWELSVDGKNKTNVNADNPMDLAAGSANLTLTKG
;
A
#
# COMPACT_ATOMS: atom_id res chain seq x y z
N THR A 1 -34.98 -59.27 9.38
CA THR A 1 -35.42 -58.89 8.03
C THR A 1 -35.27 -57.39 7.91
N GLY A 2 -34.60 -56.88 6.88
CA GLY A 2 -34.48 -55.43 6.70
C GLY A 2 -35.81 -54.84 6.23
N ASN A 3 -36.15 -53.64 6.69
CA ASN A 3 -37.32 -52.88 6.23
C ASN A 3 -37.05 -52.22 4.87
N ASN A 4 -36.55 -53.00 3.91
CA ASN A 4 -36.26 -52.50 2.57
C ASN A 4 -37.50 -52.73 1.71
N THR A 5 -37.99 -51.66 1.09
CA THR A 5 -39.20 -51.68 0.26
C THR A 5 -38.83 -51.33 -1.17
N LEU A 6 -39.39 -52.08 -2.12
CA LEU A 6 -39.45 -51.72 -3.53
C LEU A 6 -40.91 -51.84 -3.96
N ASP A 7 -41.57 -50.70 -4.15
CA ASP A 7 -43.00 -50.63 -4.50
C ASP A 7 -43.30 -49.43 -5.43
N ALA A 8 -44.58 -49.10 -5.61
CA ALA A 8 -45.03 -47.99 -6.46
C ALA A 8 -44.49 -46.61 -6.01
N THR A 9 -43.98 -46.48 -4.79
CA THR A 9 -43.38 -45.26 -4.25
C THR A 9 -41.87 -45.19 -4.45
N GLY A 10 -41.23 -46.27 -4.91
CA GLY A 10 -39.82 -46.33 -5.26
C GLY A 10 -39.01 -47.37 -4.47
N LEU A 11 -37.69 -47.16 -4.40
CA LEU A 11 -36.75 -47.96 -3.61
C LEU A 11 -36.45 -47.25 -2.28
N VAL A 12 -36.69 -47.92 -1.16
CA VAL A 12 -36.39 -47.41 0.18
C VAL A 12 -35.58 -48.43 0.96
N ILE A 13 -34.39 -48.05 1.44
CA ILE A 13 -33.62 -48.83 2.40
C ILE A 13 -33.94 -48.30 3.80
N GLY A 14 -34.41 -49.17 4.71
CA GLY A 14 -34.77 -48.77 6.06
C GLY A 14 -33.60 -48.10 6.80
N ASN A 15 -33.81 -46.90 7.35
CA ASN A 15 -32.76 -46.05 7.96
C ASN A 15 -31.58 -45.71 7.00
N GLY A 16 -31.80 -45.77 5.70
CA GLY A 16 -30.78 -45.62 4.67
C GLY A 16 -31.22 -44.78 3.47
N PRO A 17 -30.52 -44.91 2.32
CA PRO A 17 -30.86 -44.20 1.09
C PRO A 17 -32.25 -44.57 0.54
N LYS A 18 -32.85 -43.64 -0.20
CA LYS A 18 -34.10 -43.86 -0.94
C LYS A 18 -34.07 -43.19 -2.32
N ILE A 19 -34.78 -43.79 -3.27
CA ILE A 19 -35.03 -43.28 -4.62
C ILE A 19 -36.55 -43.34 -4.84
N THR A 20 -37.19 -42.19 -4.94
CA THR A 20 -38.65 -42.05 -5.08
C THR A 20 -38.96 -41.06 -6.22
N PRO A 21 -40.23 -40.88 -6.63
CA PRO A 21 -40.61 -39.86 -7.61
C PRO A 21 -40.22 -38.42 -7.21
N SER A 22 -39.97 -38.16 -5.92
CA SER A 22 -39.50 -36.86 -5.43
C SER A 22 -37.97 -36.68 -5.51
N GLY A 23 -37.21 -37.72 -5.90
CA GLY A 23 -35.76 -37.65 -6.08
C GLY A 23 -34.96 -38.71 -5.30
N ILE A 24 -33.67 -38.43 -5.10
CA ILE A 24 -32.72 -39.31 -4.42
C ILE A 24 -32.34 -38.67 -3.08
N ASP A 25 -32.44 -39.44 -1.99
CA ASP A 25 -31.94 -39.07 -0.67
C ASP A 25 -30.89 -40.10 -0.24
N ALA A 26 -29.68 -39.65 0.03
CA ALA A 26 -28.55 -40.50 0.41
C ALA A 26 -28.59 -41.00 1.87
N GLY A 27 -29.58 -40.59 2.67
CA GLY A 27 -29.72 -41.03 4.06
C GLY A 27 -28.50 -40.67 4.93
N GLY A 28 -27.90 -39.51 4.67
CA GLY A 28 -26.69 -39.02 5.33
C GLY A 28 -25.40 -39.82 5.02
N LYS A 29 -25.40 -40.68 4.01
CA LYS A 29 -24.22 -41.47 3.60
C LYS A 29 -23.42 -40.75 2.52
N LYS A 30 -22.12 -41.11 2.40
CA LYS A 30 -21.27 -40.66 1.31
C LYS A 30 -21.70 -41.32 0.00
N ILE A 31 -21.75 -40.54 -1.08
CA ILE A 31 -21.87 -41.04 -2.46
C ILE A 31 -20.45 -41.11 -3.03
N TRP A 32 -20.02 -42.31 -3.43
CA TRP A 32 -18.66 -42.57 -3.91
C TRP A 32 -18.65 -42.87 -5.42
N ALA A 33 -17.45 -42.84 -6.04
CA ALA A 33 -17.22 -43.06 -7.47
C ALA A 33 -18.01 -42.14 -8.43
N ILE A 34 -18.26 -40.90 -8.02
CA ILE A 34 -18.78 -39.88 -8.93
C ILE A 34 -17.65 -39.45 -9.89
N ALA A 35 -17.83 -39.68 -11.19
CA ALA A 35 -16.94 -39.19 -12.24
C ALA A 35 -16.86 -37.65 -12.20
N HIS A 36 -15.93 -37.08 -12.95
CA HIS A 36 -15.91 -35.61 -13.09
C HIS A 36 -17.14 -35.14 -13.85
N GLY A 37 -17.95 -34.29 -13.22
CA GLY A 37 -19.04 -33.60 -13.91
C GLY A 37 -18.52 -32.49 -14.82
N ASP A 38 -19.22 -32.16 -15.90
CA ASP A 38 -18.93 -30.95 -16.66
C ASP A 38 -19.22 -29.69 -15.81
N ILE A 39 -18.33 -28.69 -15.88
CA ILE A 39 -18.50 -27.41 -15.17
C ILE A 39 -18.74 -26.32 -16.21
N SER A 40 -20.01 -26.19 -16.61
CA SER A 40 -20.49 -25.20 -17.56
C SER A 40 -21.77 -24.54 -17.06
N LYS A 41 -22.16 -23.42 -17.68
CA LYS A 41 -23.32 -22.60 -17.25
C LYS A 41 -24.62 -23.40 -17.14
N ASP A 42 -24.79 -24.38 -18.02
CA ASP A 42 -26.03 -25.14 -18.16
C ASP A 42 -25.88 -26.60 -17.67
N SER A 43 -24.77 -26.94 -16.99
CA SER A 43 -24.52 -28.30 -16.50
C SER A 43 -25.49 -28.70 -15.38
N THR A 44 -26.00 -29.93 -15.48
CA THR A 44 -26.83 -30.59 -14.46
C THR A 44 -26.12 -31.78 -13.82
N GLU A 45 -24.81 -31.91 -14.00
CA GLU A 45 -24.02 -33.04 -13.54
C GLU A 45 -23.56 -32.87 -12.07
N ALA A 46 -23.39 -33.98 -11.36
CA ALA A 46 -22.86 -33.96 -10.00
C ALA A 46 -21.35 -33.65 -10.01
N VAL A 47 -20.92 -32.70 -9.17
CA VAL A 47 -19.49 -32.40 -8.97
C VAL A 47 -18.92 -33.25 -7.84
N ASN A 48 -17.70 -33.75 -8.03
CA ASN A 48 -17.00 -34.50 -6.99
C ASN A 48 -16.01 -33.63 -6.20
N GLY A 49 -15.53 -34.15 -5.06
CA GLY A 49 -14.64 -33.42 -4.17
C GLY A 49 -13.32 -32.97 -4.82
N SER A 50 -12.80 -33.68 -5.83
CA SER A 50 -11.55 -33.29 -6.49
C SER A 50 -11.75 -32.10 -7.45
N GLN A 51 -12.96 -31.91 -8.00
CA GLN A 51 -13.32 -30.70 -8.75
C GLN A 51 -13.41 -29.48 -7.85
N ILE A 52 -14.09 -29.62 -6.70
CA ILE A 52 -14.18 -28.55 -5.70
C ILE A 52 -12.78 -28.21 -5.17
N TYR A 53 -11.96 -29.22 -4.87
CA TYR A 53 -10.57 -29.01 -4.42
C TYR A 53 -9.72 -28.25 -5.45
N LYS A 54 -9.85 -28.57 -6.75
CA LYS A 54 -9.19 -27.82 -7.83
C LYS A 54 -9.67 -26.37 -7.88
N LEU A 55 -10.98 -26.13 -7.79
CA LEU A 55 -11.56 -24.79 -7.73
C LEU A 55 -11.06 -24.01 -6.51
N THR A 56 -11.06 -24.62 -5.32
CA THR A 56 -10.56 -24.00 -4.08
C THR A 56 -9.08 -23.63 -4.19
N ARG A 57 -8.25 -24.47 -4.80
CA ARG A 57 -6.83 -24.12 -5.07
C ARG A 57 -6.68 -23.01 -6.10
N GLY A 58 -7.56 -22.93 -7.09
CA GLY A 58 -7.58 -21.84 -8.09
C GLY A 58 -8.08 -20.51 -7.53
N LEU A 59 -9.02 -20.55 -6.59
CA LEU A 59 -9.56 -19.38 -5.88
C LEU A 59 -8.74 -18.97 -4.65
N ALA A 60 -7.77 -19.77 -4.23
CA ALA A 60 -6.93 -19.49 -3.07
C ALA A 60 -6.01 -18.30 -3.35
N ILE A 61 -6.53 -17.09 -3.19
CA ILE A 61 -5.74 -15.86 -3.06
C ILE A 61 -5.13 -15.86 -1.65
N ASN A 62 -4.14 -16.73 -1.44
CA ASN A 62 -3.25 -16.79 -0.27
C ASN A 62 -3.85 -17.25 1.08
N THR A 63 -4.12 -18.56 1.21
CA THR A 63 -4.46 -19.21 2.50
C THR A 63 -3.44 -20.31 2.83
N THR A 64 -2.36 -19.98 3.51
CA THR A 64 -1.40 -20.98 4.02
C THR A 64 -1.79 -21.56 5.38
N ASP A 65 -2.95 -21.19 5.95
CA ASP A 65 -3.43 -21.63 7.27
C ASP A 65 -4.96 -21.86 7.27
N GLU A 66 -5.43 -22.81 8.09
CA GLU A 66 -6.71 -23.52 8.06
C GLU A 66 -7.96 -22.71 8.43
N ARG A 67 -7.98 -21.38 8.36
CA ARG A 67 -9.17 -20.60 8.74
C ARG A 67 -9.40 -19.42 7.81
N PHE A 68 -10.56 -19.42 7.15
CA PHE A 68 -11.25 -18.20 6.69
C PHE A 68 -11.53 -17.31 7.91
N ARG A 69 -10.51 -16.63 8.45
CA ARG A 69 -10.72 -15.46 9.29
C ARG A 69 -10.85 -14.29 8.33
N ASP A 70 -12.10 -13.85 8.18
CA ASP A 70 -12.59 -13.12 7.02
C ASP A 70 -11.71 -11.93 6.63
N ALA A 71 -11.24 -11.96 5.38
CA ALA A 71 -10.92 -10.75 4.66
C ALA A 71 -12.25 -10.00 4.44
N VAL A 72 -12.31 -8.74 4.87
CA VAL A 72 -13.56 -7.96 4.82
C VAL A 72 -13.45 -6.93 3.71
N ALA A 73 -14.24 -7.10 2.65
CA ALA A 73 -14.56 -6.09 1.66
C ALA A 73 -16.00 -5.62 1.92
N ASP A 74 -16.17 -4.58 2.73
CA ASP A 74 -17.47 -4.20 3.33
C ASP A 74 -18.33 -3.32 2.40
N ARG A 75 -17.72 -2.72 1.37
CA ARG A 75 -18.30 -1.59 0.61
C ARG A 75 -18.20 -1.76 -0.89
N LYS A 76 -18.85 -0.87 -1.64
CA LYS A 76 -18.93 -0.95 -3.09
C LYS A 76 -17.52 -0.85 -3.70
N ASP A 77 -17.25 -1.68 -4.70
CA ASP A 77 -16.00 -1.67 -5.48
C ASP A 77 -14.73 -1.86 -4.61
N SER A 78 -14.86 -2.45 -3.41
CA SER A 78 -13.75 -2.68 -2.48
C SER A 78 -13.03 -4.02 -2.71
N ILE A 79 -11.72 -4.05 -2.47
CA ILE A 79 -10.86 -5.22 -2.63
C ILE A 79 -10.15 -5.52 -1.31
N ALA A 80 -10.28 -6.75 -0.81
CA ALA A 80 -9.68 -7.23 0.42
C ALA A 80 -8.92 -8.55 0.16
N ILE A 81 -7.59 -8.53 0.25
CA ILE A 81 -6.74 -9.71 0.03
C ILE A 81 -5.82 -9.95 1.23
N GLY A 82 -5.97 -11.11 1.90
CA GLY A 82 -5.13 -11.54 3.02
C GLY A 82 -5.88 -11.73 4.35
N ASN A 83 -5.28 -12.49 5.25
CA ASN A 83 -5.87 -12.83 6.56
C ASN A 83 -6.24 -11.57 7.36
N LEU A 84 -7.49 -11.47 7.83
CA LEU A 84 -7.98 -10.36 8.67
C LEU A 84 -7.78 -8.96 8.06
N THR A 85 -7.63 -8.87 6.75
CA THR A 85 -7.54 -7.60 6.03
C THR A 85 -8.92 -6.91 5.97
N LYS A 86 -8.93 -5.59 5.88
CA LYS A 86 -10.15 -4.77 5.99
C LYS A 86 -10.16 -3.64 4.97
N ALA A 87 -11.06 -3.72 4.00
CA ALA A 87 -11.41 -2.67 3.06
C ALA A 87 -12.82 -2.17 3.43
N LEU A 88 -12.90 -1.05 4.16
CA LEU A 88 -14.10 -0.65 4.94
C LEU A 88 -14.90 0.51 4.32
N SER A 89 -14.44 1.06 3.20
CA SER A 89 -15.06 2.20 2.49
C SER A 89 -15.18 1.93 0.99
N ASP A 90 -16.00 2.71 0.28
CA ASP A 90 -16.16 2.58 -1.18
C ASP A 90 -14.83 2.78 -1.92
N ASN A 91 -14.63 2.01 -3.00
CA ASN A 91 -13.44 2.03 -3.87
C ASN A 91 -12.10 1.81 -3.13
N THR A 92 -12.11 1.08 -2.01
CA THR A 92 -10.89 0.82 -1.23
C THR A 92 -10.14 -0.42 -1.69
N VAL A 93 -8.82 -0.42 -1.48
CA VAL A 93 -7.96 -1.59 -1.72
C VAL A 93 -7.15 -1.89 -0.47
N ALA A 94 -7.31 -3.07 0.11
CA ALA A 94 -6.53 -3.56 1.24
C ALA A 94 -5.86 -4.90 0.88
N ILE A 95 -4.53 -4.93 0.83
CA ILE A 95 -3.74 -6.11 0.46
C ILE A 95 -2.68 -6.37 1.52
N GLY A 96 -2.70 -7.57 2.11
CA GLY A 96 -1.78 -8.00 3.17
C GLY A 96 -2.50 -8.37 4.46
N SER A 97 -1.87 -9.23 5.25
CA SER A 97 -2.39 -9.66 6.55
C SER A 97 -2.59 -8.45 7.47
N TYR A 98 -3.79 -8.27 8.04
CA TYR A 98 -4.16 -7.12 8.86
C TYR A 98 -4.01 -5.74 8.17
N ALA A 99 -3.94 -5.67 6.83
CA ALA A 99 -4.00 -4.38 6.15
C ALA A 99 -5.39 -3.74 6.36
N THR A 100 -5.46 -2.42 6.44
CA THR A 100 -6.71 -1.70 6.68
C THR A 100 -6.79 -0.44 5.82
N ALA A 101 -7.74 -0.41 4.90
CA ALA A 101 -8.15 0.80 4.17
C ALA A 101 -9.51 1.25 4.71
N SER A 102 -9.51 2.30 5.54
CA SER A 102 -10.69 2.72 6.30
C SER A 102 -11.53 3.80 5.63
N ALA A 103 -10.96 4.57 4.69
CA ALA A 103 -11.58 5.75 4.10
C ALA A 103 -11.81 5.61 2.60
N MET A 104 -12.73 6.39 2.03
CA MET A 104 -13.09 6.32 0.61
C MET A 104 -11.86 6.48 -0.31
N ASN A 105 -11.76 5.64 -1.34
CA ASN A 105 -10.66 5.61 -2.31
C ASN A 105 -9.27 5.34 -1.69
N ALA A 106 -9.18 4.91 -0.42
CA ALA A 106 -7.91 4.65 0.25
C ALA A 106 -7.30 3.30 -0.16
N ILE A 107 -5.97 3.25 -0.19
CA ILE A 107 -5.21 2.06 -0.59
C ILE A 107 -4.22 1.69 0.51
N ALA A 108 -4.33 0.49 1.08
CA ALA A 108 -3.39 -0.06 2.06
C ALA A 108 -2.76 -1.35 1.51
N ILE A 109 -1.45 -1.32 1.23
CA ILE A 109 -0.73 -2.45 0.65
C ILE A 109 0.47 -2.79 1.54
N GLY A 110 0.44 -3.99 2.12
CA GLY A 110 1.45 -4.52 3.04
C GLY A 110 0.84 -5.01 4.35
N PRO A 111 1.45 -6.00 5.03
CA PRO A 111 0.93 -6.48 6.30
C PRO A 111 0.90 -5.35 7.32
N PHE A 112 -0.21 -5.18 8.03
CA PHE A 112 -0.45 -4.10 8.99
C PHE A 112 -0.41 -2.66 8.41
N ALA A 113 -0.42 -2.49 7.08
CA ALA A 113 -0.53 -1.16 6.48
C ALA A 113 -1.91 -0.54 6.76
N LYS A 114 -1.95 0.77 7.02
CA LYS A 114 -3.19 1.49 7.37
C LYS A 114 -3.34 2.77 6.57
N ALA A 115 -4.32 2.81 5.67
CA ALA A 115 -4.74 4.01 4.96
C ALA A 115 -6.01 4.56 5.62
N LEU A 116 -5.86 5.65 6.38
CA LEU A 116 -6.86 6.11 7.34
C LEU A 116 -7.65 7.32 6.85
N VAL A 117 -7.29 7.90 5.70
CA VAL A 117 -7.84 9.15 5.19
C VAL A 117 -8.26 8.97 3.73
N GLY A 118 -9.24 9.77 3.27
CA GLY A 118 -9.74 9.70 1.91
C GLY A 118 -8.64 9.89 0.87
N ASN A 119 -8.64 9.06 -0.17
CA ASN A 119 -7.63 9.04 -1.24
C ASN A 119 -6.18 8.81 -0.78
N SER A 120 -5.94 8.39 0.47
CA SER A 120 -4.59 8.16 0.98
C SER A 120 -4.04 6.80 0.56
N ILE A 121 -2.72 6.67 0.52
CA ILE A 121 -2.03 5.43 0.14
C ILE A 121 -1.02 5.07 1.22
N ALA A 122 -1.19 3.93 1.89
CA ALA A 122 -0.21 3.34 2.78
C ALA A 122 0.48 2.16 2.07
N LEU A 123 1.75 2.32 1.72
CA LEU A 123 2.51 1.33 0.95
C LEU A 123 3.69 0.75 1.76
N GLY A 124 3.73 -0.57 1.85
CA GLY A 124 4.69 -1.32 2.67
C GLY A 124 4.11 -1.71 4.04
N GLY A 125 4.64 -2.79 4.60
CA GLY A 125 4.18 -3.31 5.89
C GLY A 125 4.32 -2.27 7.02
N SER A 126 3.31 -2.18 7.87
CA SER A 126 3.23 -1.22 8.98
C SER A 126 3.25 0.26 8.59
N SER A 127 3.09 0.61 7.30
CA SER A 127 2.96 2.01 6.88
C SER A 127 1.62 2.59 7.33
N ILE A 128 1.58 3.86 7.72
CA ILE A 128 0.35 4.57 8.12
C ILE A 128 0.22 5.84 7.31
N ALA A 129 -0.87 5.96 6.54
CA ALA A 129 -1.26 7.17 5.82
C ALA A 129 -2.43 7.84 6.56
N ASP A 130 -2.11 8.76 7.47
CA ASP A 130 -3.02 9.48 8.37
C ASP A 130 -3.03 11.01 8.16
N VAL A 131 -2.48 11.49 7.03
CA VAL A 131 -2.41 12.92 6.67
C VAL A 131 -3.46 13.24 5.59
N GLU A 132 -4.33 14.20 5.88
CA GLU A 132 -5.38 14.65 4.96
C GLU A 132 -4.86 15.53 3.82
N ALA A 133 -5.70 15.75 2.81
CA ALA A 133 -5.49 16.81 1.84
C ALA A 133 -5.52 18.18 2.52
N GLY A 134 -4.87 19.19 1.93
CA GLY A 134 -4.99 20.56 2.42
C GLY A 134 -4.17 20.87 3.68
N VAL A 135 -3.32 19.95 4.15
CA VAL A 135 -2.50 20.18 5.34
C VAL A 135 -1.37 21.18 5.03
N ALA A 136 -1.10 22.08 5.98
CA ALA A 136 -0.04 23.08 5.88
C ALA A 136 1.33 22.42 5.68
N SER A 137 2.09 22.92 4.71
CA SER A 137 3.43 22.42 4.39
C SER A 137 4.51 23.28 5.00
N TYR A 138 5.66 22.67 5.24
CA TYR A 138 6.83 23.36 5.78
C TYR A 138 7.47 24.25 4.70
N ASP A 139 7.56 25.56 4.96
CA ASP A 139 8.34 26.49 4.15
C ASP A 139 9.71 26.74 4.82
N PRO A 140 10.82 26.29 4.22
CA PRO A 140 12.15 26.49 4.79
C PRO A 140 12.61 27.96 4.82
N ARG A 141 11.99 28.85 4.04
CA ARG A 141 12.33 30.28 4.00
C ARG A 141 11.82 31.02 5.23
N THR A 142 10.64 30.64 5.72
CA THR A 142 10.02 31.21 6.93
C THR A 142 10.20 30.32 8.16
N ARG A 143 10.64 29.06 7.96
CA ARG A 143 10.81 28.01 8.98
C ARG A 143 9.50 27.69 9.70
N LYS A 144 8.38 27.76 9.01
CA LYS A 144 7.04 27.53 9.54
C LYS A 144 6.24 26.58 8.65
N ASN A 145 5.21 25.96 9.24
CA ASN A 145 4.17 25.30 8.47
C ASN A 145 3.13 26.34 8.09
N GLU A 146 2.85 26.47 6.80
CA GLU A 146 1.94 27.49 6.26
C GLU A 146 0.98 26.87 5.23
N LEU A 147 -0.28 27.33 5.26
CA LEU A 147 -1.25 27.02 4.20
C LEU A 147 -0.98 27.94 3.02
N LYS A 148 -0.38 27.40 1.96
CA LYS A 148 -0.29 28.08 0.67
C LYS A 148 -1.48 27.64 -0.19
N GLN A 149 -2.05 28.55 -0.97
CA GLN A 149 -3.12 28.20 -1.92
C GLN A 149 -2.62 27.50 -3.19
N ASP A 150 -1.34 27.16 -3.24
CA ASP A 150 -0.68 26.55 -4.39
C ASP A 150 -0.55 25.04 -4.16
N ASN A 151 -1.09 24.26 -5.11
CA ASN A 151 -1.05 22.80 -5.10
C ASN A 151 0.37 22.23 -5.25
N THR A 152 1.35 23.07 -5.61
CA THR A 152 2.77 22.74 -5.57
C THR A 152 3.25 22.48 -4.14
N TRP A 153 2.65 23.17 -3.16
CA TRP A 153 3.05 23.11 -1.76
C TRP A 153 2.05 22.36 -0.91
N VAL A 154 0.75 22.42 -1.22
CA VAL A 154 -0.32 21.79 -0.43
C VAL A 154 -0.98 20.68 -1.24
N SER A 155 -1.03 19.46 -0.70
CA SER A 155 -1.60 18.33 -1.42
C SER A 155 -3.11 18.49 -1.61
N SER A 156 -3.61 18.13 -2.80
CA SER A 156 -5.04 18.08 -3.11
C SER A 156 -5.73 16.79 -2.66
N LEU A 157 -4.95 15.76 -2.29
CA LEU A 157 -5.40 14.44 -1.86
C LEU A 157 -4.65 14.00 -0.59
N GLY A 158 -5.16 12.95 0.05
CA GLY A 158 -4.52 12.31 1.20
C GLY A 158 -3.11 11.81 0.86
N ALA A 159 -2.24 11.74 1.87
CA ALA A 159 -0.83 11.45 1.64
C ALA A 159 -0.56 10.02 1.15
N LEU A 160 0.49 9.88 0.34
CA LEU A 160 1.23 8.62 0.19
C LEU A 160 2.20 8.48 1.36
N SER A 161 2.02 7.44 2.18
CA SER A 161 2.93 7.08 3.25
C SER A 161 3.59 5.73 2.98
N ILE A 162 4.92 5.70 3.10
CA ILE A 162 5.74 4.49 2.98
C ILE A 162 6.34 4.07 4.32
N GLY A 163 5.78 4.53 5.44
CA GLY A 163 6.28 4.21 6.77
C GLY A 163 5.37 4.69 7.89
N ASP A 164 5.91 4.69 9.11
CA ASP A 164 5.29 5.22 10.32
C ASP A 164 6.41 5.88 11.13
N ALA A 165 6.66 7.16 10.85
CA ALA A 165 7.74 7.92 11.46
C ALA A 165 7.59 8.04 13.00
N LYS A 166 6.34 8.03 13.50
CA LYS A 166 6.05 8.03 14.95
C LYS A 166 6.58 6.77 15.64
N LYS A 167 6.80 5.70 14.88
CA LYS A 167 7.42 4.44 15.34
C LYS A 167 8.81 4.19 14.75
N GLY A 168 9.43 5.20 14.14
CA GLY A 168 10.75 5.06 13.50
C GLY A 168 10.77 4.17 12.25
N ILE A 169 9.61 3.81 11.70
CA ILE A 169 9.52 3.00 10.48
C ILE A 169 9.65 3.93 9.28
N THR A 170 10.77 3.88 8.60
CA THR A 170 11.04 4.67 7.39
C THR A 170 11.57 3.78 6.27
N ARG A 171 11.47 4.26 5.03
CA ARG A 171 11.97 3.58 3.84
C ARG A 171 12.64 4.59 2.92
N GLN A 172 13.63 4.11 2.18
CA GLN A 172 14.20 4.86 1.06
C GLN A 172 13.35 4.64 -0.20
N ILE A 173 13.15 5.70 -0.98
CA ILE A 173 12.63 5.59 -2.34
C ILE A 173 13.84 5.60 -3.27
N VAL A 174 14.10 4.47 -3.94
CA VAL A 174 15.24 4.28 -4.84
C VAL A 174 14.78 4.30 -6.30
N GLY A 175 15.69 4.57 -7.23
CA GLY A 175 15.37 4.64 -8.67
C GLY A 175 14.63 5.92 -9.09
N VAL A 176 14.69 6.97 -8.28
CA VAL A 176 14.07 8.28 -8.56
C VAL A 176 14.97 9.06 -9.52
N ALA A 177 14.50 9.26 -10.76
CA ALA A 177 15.14 10.16 -11.72
C ALA A 177 15.06 11.62 -11.24
N ALA A 178 15.88 12.50 -11.81
CA ALA A 178 15.87 13.91 -11.44
C ALA A 178 14.50 14.54 -11.72
N GLY A 179 13.94 15.23 -10.73
CA GLY A 179 12.69 15.97 -10.87
C GLY A 179 12.84 17.16 -11.81
N THR A 180 11.81 17.44 -12.59
CA THR A 180 11.80 18.51 -13.60
C THR A 180 10.76 19.59 -13.31
N LYS A 181 9.66 19.22 -12.65
CA LYS A 181 8.60 20.13 -12.20
C LYS A 181 8.70 20.33 -10.69
N ASP A 182 8.12 21.42 -10.20
CA ASP A 182 8.14 21.76 -8.77
C ASP A 182 7.46 20.71 -7.86
N THR A 183 6.61 19.85 -8.42
CA THR A 183 5.93 18.75 -7.71
C THR A 183 6.65 17.41 -7.79
N ASP A 184 7.75 17.32 -8.55
CA ASP A 184 8.50 16.07 -8.68
C ASP A 184 9.37 15.84 -7.44
N ALA A 185 9.63 14.58 -7.09
CA ALA A 185 10.60 14.26 -6.06
C ALA A 185 12.01 14.66 -6.51
N VAL A 186 12.74 15.39 -5.65
CA VAL A 186 14.15 15.71 -5.85
C VAL A 186 15.01 14.52 -5.45
N ASN A 187 15.94 14.10 -6.31
CA ASN A 187 16.87 13.02 -5.99
C ASN A 187 18.20 13.54 -5.41
N VAL A 188 19.02 12.63 -4.87
CA VAL A 188 20.30 12.98 -4.22
C VAL A 188 21.30 13.66 -5.17
N ALA A 189 21.25 13.36 -6.47
CA ALA A 189 22.15 13.98 -7.45
C ALA A 189 21.84 15.47 -7.64
N GLN A 190 20.56 15.86 -7.67
CA GLN A 190 20.16 17.27 -7.73
C GLN A 190 20.58 18.03 -6.47
N LEU A 191 20.47 17.40 -5.28
CA LEU A 191 20.91 18.01 -4.03
C LEU A 191 22.43 18.23 -4.01
N LYS A 192 23.22 17.26 -4.49
CA LYS A 192 24.68 17.41 -4.61
C LYS A 192 25.07 18.49 -5.61
N ALA A 193 24.42 18.55 -6.77
CA ALA A 193 24.66 19.61 -7.74
C ALA A 193 24.35 21.00 -7.17
N LEU A 194 23.28 21.12 -6.36
CA LEU A 194 22.99 22.34 -5.63
C LEU A 194 24.08 22.66 -4.60
N GLN A 195 24.54 21.66 -3.84
CA GLN A 195 25.65 21.80 -2.90
C GLN A 195 26.89 22.35 -3.61
N ASP A 196 27.30 21.74 -4.71
CA ASP A 196 28.48 22.19 -5.48
C ASP A 196 28.30 23.63 -6.00
N ALA A 197 27.07 24.02 -6.37
CA ALA A 197 26.76 25.38 -6.82
C ALA A 197 26.68 26.43 -5.68
N THR A 198 26.26 26.03 -4.48
CA THR A 198 26.06 26.91 -3.30
C THR A 198 27.22 26.92 -2.32
N TYR A 199 28.23 26.07 -2.54
CA TYR A 199 29.56 26.17 -1.96
C TYR A 199 30.54 26.82 -2.95
N PRO A 200 30.32 28.06 -3.44
CA PRO A 200 31.34 28.73 -4.24
C PRO A 200 32.51 29.06 -3.32
N ASN A 201 33.60 28.34 -3.54
CA ASN A 201 34.93 28.88 -3.39
C ASN A 201 34.97 30.17 -4.22
N TRP A 202 34.70 31.31 -3.60
CA TRP A 202 34.96 32.58 -4.28
C TRP A 202 36.44 32.88 -4.11
N GLU A 203 37.09 33.30 -5.19
CA GLU A 203 38.52 33.52 -5.21
C GLU A 203 38.81 34.99 -4.92
N LEU A 204 39.65 35.26 -3.91
CA LEU A 204 40.26 36.57 -3.71
C LEU A 204 41.57 36.62 -4.50
N SER A 205 41.73 37.65 -5.33
CA SER A 205 42.98 37.90 -6.05
C SER A 205 43.37 39.37 -5.94
N VAL A 206 44.67 39.65 -5.99
CA VAL A 206 45.20 41.01 -6.10
C VAL A 206 45.79 41.14 -7.50
N ASP A 207 45.36 42.16 -8.23
CA ASP A 207 45.74 42.41 -9.63
C ASP A 207 45.53 41.20 -10.58
N GLY A 208 44.49 40.39 -10.31
CA GLY A 208 44.19 39.17 -11.07
C GLY A 208 45.18 38.03 -10.88
N LYS A 209 46.13 38.13 -9.93
CA LYS A 209 47.16 37.13 -9.63
C LYS A 209 46.93 36.49 -8.25
N ASN A 210 47.52 35.31 -8.06
CA ASN A 210 47.57 34.57 -6.78
C ASN A 210 46.19 34.41 -6.12
N LYS A 211 45.29 33.76 -6.84
CA LYS A 211 43.93 33.51 -6.37
C LYS A 211 43.95 32.65 -5.10
N THR A 212 43.24 33.10 -4.08
CA THR A 212 43.04 32.38 -2.83
C THR A 212 41.58 32.02 -2.70
N ASN A 213 41.26 30.74 -2.51
CA ASN A 213 39.89 30.33 -2.22
C ASN A 213 39.46 30.85 -0.85
N VAL A 214 38.32 31.52 -0.80
CA VAL A 214 37.65 31.87 0.45
C VAL A 214 36.44 30.97 0.61
N ASN A 215 36.44 30.16 1.67
CA ASN A 215 35.40 29.19 1.97
C ASN A 215 35.36 28.87 3.49
N ALA A 216 34.57 27.87 3.90
CA ALA A 216 34.44 27.49 5.30
C ALA A 216 35.75 26.94 5.92
N ASP A 217 36.60 26.30 5.12
CA ASP A 217 37.88 25.73 5.57
C ASP A 217 39.03 26.75 5.50
N ASN A 218 38.90 27.77 4.64
CA ASN A 218 39.83 28.88 4.48
C ASN A 218 39.08 30.22 4.54
N PRO A 219 38.65 30.64 5.74
CA PRO A 219 37.88 31.87 5.89
C PRO A 219 38.77 33.11 5.62
N MET A 220 38.18 34.14 5.02
CA MET A 220 38.83 35.44 4.95
C MET A 220 38.73 36.13 6.31
N ASP A 221 39.87 36.28 6.98
CA ASP A 221 39.98 37.07 8.19
C ASP A 221 40.42 38.51 7.85
N LEU A 222 39.54 39.48 8.07
CA LEU A 222 39.80 40.91 7.86
C LEU A 222 40.11 41.64 9.19
N ALA A 223 40.61 40.93 10.21
CA ALA A 223 40.99 41.52 11.49
C ALA A 223 41.81 42.81 11.30
N ALA A 224 41.26 43.94 11.79
CA ALA A 224 41.83 45.25 11.60
C ALA A 224 43.10 45.43 12.46
N GLY A 225 44.24 45.53 11.79
CA GLY A 225 45.53 45.78 12.44
C GLY A 225 46.63 46.34 11.52
N SER A 226 46.33 46.61 10.24
CA SER A 226 47.27 47.19 9.29
C SER A 226 46.85 48.60 8.85
N ALA A 227 47.82 49.45 8.51
CA ALA A 227 47.55 50.82 8.04
C ALA A 227 46.95 50.89 6.62
N ASN A 228 46.90 49.76 5.90
CA ASN A 228 46.53 49.71 4.49
C ASN A 228 45.01 49.59 4.26
N LEU A 229 44.24 49.16 5.26
CA LEU A 229 42.80 48.99 5.19
C LEU A 229 42.14 49.37 6.52
N THR A 230 41.42 50.49 6.53
CA THR A 230 40.54 50.85 7.66
C THR A 230 39.12 50.36 7.35
N LEU A 231 38.73 49.25 7.98
CA LEU A 231 37.36 48.74 7.93
C LEU A 231 36.57 49.34 9.08
N THR A 232 35.68 50.28 8.77
CA THR A 232 34.71 50.81 9.73
C THR A 232 33.36 50.17 9.45
N LYS A 233 32.63 49.80 10.52
CA LYS A 233 31.20 49.52 10.38
C LYS A 233 30.50 50.83 10.04
N GLY A 234 29.70 50.83 8.98
CA GLY A 234 28.75 51.92 8.71
C GLY A 234 27.66 51.97 9.77
#